data_AF-A0A3P1YDM3-F1
#
_entry.id   AF-A0A3P1YDM3-F1
#
_cell.length_a   1.000
_cell.length_b   1.000
_cell.length_c   1.000
_cell.angle_alpha   90.00
_cell.angle_beta   90.00
_cell.angle_gamma   90.00
#
_symmetry.space_group_name_H-M   'P 1'
#
loop_
_entity.id
_entity.type
_entity.pdbx_description
1 polymer ?
#
loop_
_entity_poly.entity_id
_entity_poly.type
_entity_poly.pdbx_seq_one_letter_code
_entity_poly.pdbx_strand_id
1 'polypeptide(L)' 'AASMVNPKQIKHFSRMMMTVTKTDTKDACLIAMYGEKMAPGVYKMPSEAVMLLKQKKTIIRQLKKQLTASKNLK' A
#
# COMPACT_ATOMS: atom_id res chain seq x y z
N ALA A 1 -10.11 -4.47 15.82
CA ALA A 1 -9.75 -3.31 14.96
C ALA A 1 -8.59 -3.71 14.06
N ALA A 2 -8.59 -3.29 12.78
CA ALA A 2 -7.55 -3.67 11.82
C ALA A 2 -6.69 -2.45 11.44
N SER A 3 -5.37 -2.65 11.38
CA SER A 3 -4.41 -1.62 10.97
C SER A 3 -3.94 -1.90 9.56
N MET A 4 -3.90 -0.88 8.71
CA MET A 4 -3.40 -0.99 7.34
C MET A 4 -1.97 -0.45 7.30
N VAL A 5 -1.03 -1.36 7.05
CA VAL A 5 0.41 -1.08 7.03
C VAL A 5 0.94 -1.24 5.62
N ASN A 6 1.88 -0.38 5.22
CA ASN A 6 2.51 -0.48 3.91
C ASN A 6 3.35 -1.78 3.83
N PRO A 7 3.17 -2.64 2.82
CA PRO A 7 3.98 -3.85 2.65
C PRO A 7 5.50 -3.59 2.64
N LYS A 8 5.93 -2.40 2.20
CA LYS A 8 7.34 -1.97 2.26
C LYS A 8 7.87 -1.89 3.69
N GLN A 9 7.06 -1.44 4.65
CA GLN A 9 7.46 -1.37 6.06
C GLN A 9 7.66 -2.77 6.65
N ILE A 10 6.74 -3.70 6.37
CA ILE A 10 6.88 -5.12 6.76
C ILE A 10 8.15 -5.73 6.14
N LYS A 11 8.43 -5.44 4.87
CA LYS A 11 9.67 -5.91 4.21
C LYS A 11 10.94 -5.34 4.85
N HIS A 12 10.93 -4.09 5.29
CA HIS A 12 12.08 -3.51 6.00
C HIS A 12 12.26 -4.14 7.38
N PHE A 13 11.17 -4.37 8.10
CA PHE A 13 11.20 -5.05 9.39
C PHE A 13 11.71 -6.49 9.30
N SER A 14 11.25 -7.24 8.29
CA SER A 14 11.76 -8.59 7.96
C SER A 14 13.29 -8.61 7.81
N ARG A 15 13.85 -7.62 7.10
CA ARG A 15 15.30 -7.47 6.91
C ARG A 15 16.02 -7.15 8.22
N MET A 16 15.46 -6.29 9.07
CA MET A 16 16.03 -5.99 10.39
C MET A 16 16.03 -7.22 11.30
N MET A 17 15.04 -8.09 11.17
CA MET A 17 14.96 -9.36 11.91
C MET A 17 15.78 -10.49 11.27
N MET A 18 16.63 -10.18 10.27
CA MET A 18 17.48 -11.15 9.55
C MET A 18 16.69 -12.35 8.98
N THR A 19 15.39 -12.17 8.75
CA THR A 19 14.50 -13.22 8.24
C THR A 19 14.49 -13.15 6.72
N VAL A 20 15.30 -13.99 6.08
CA VAL A 20 15.42 -14.05 4.62
C VAL A 20 14.46 -15.05 3.96
N THR A 21 13.97 -16.03 4.72
CA THR A 21 13.04 -17.06 4.23
C THR A 21 11.60 -16.57 4.33
N LYS A 22 10.90 -16.60 3.19
CA LYS A 22 9.49 -16.24 3.10
C LYS A 22 8.66 -17.51 2.97
N THR A 23 7.94 -17.82 4.04
CA THR A 23 6.91 -18.86 4.07
C THR A 23 5.69 -18.26 4.74
N ASP A 24 4.48 -18.66 4.36
CA ASP A 24 3.25 -18.05 4.89
C ASP A 24 3.22 -18.07 6.43
N THR A 25 3.69 -19.15 7.04
CA THR A 25 3.79 -19.29 8.50
C THR A 25 4.77 -18.30 9.16
N LYS A 26 5.94 -18.07 8.55
CA LYS A 26 6.94 -17.13 9.07
C LYS A 26 6.51 -15.68 8.83
N ASP A 27 5.92 -15.40 7.68
CA ASP A 27 5.42 -14.07 7.34
C ASP A 27 4.25 -13.68 8.27
N ALA A 28 3.35 -14.61 8.60
CA ALA A 28 2.29 -14.37 9.58
C ALA A 28 2.86 -14.05 10.98
N CYS A 29 3.85 -14.83 11.45
CA CYS A 29 4.53 -14.56 12.71
C CYS A 29 5.23 -13.19 12.72
N LEU A 30 5.91 -12.86 11.62
CA LEU A 30 6.59 -11.57 11.48
C LEU A 30 5.60 -10.39 11.49
N ILE A 31 4.46 -10.52 10.82
CA ILE A 31 3.40 -9.49 10.81
C ILE A 31 2.81 -9.32 12.21
N ALA A 32 2.56 -10.42 12.94
CA ALA A 32 2.10 -10.35 14.33
C ALA A 32 3.12 -9.63 15.22
N MET A 33 4.40 -10.00 15.13
CA MET A 33 5.49 -9.36 15.86
C MET A 33 5.63 -7.87 15.51
N TYR A 34 5.45 -7.52 14.24
CA TYR A 34 5.43 -6.12 13.81
C TYR A 34 4.27 -5.36 14.46
N GLY A 35 3.07 -5.95 14.48
CA GLY A 35 1.89 -5.39 15.13
C GLY A 35 2.10 -5.11 16.62
N GLU A 36 2.72 -6.05 17.33
CA GLU A 36 3.04 -5.91 18.76
C GLU A 36 4.09 -4.82 19.01
N LYS A 37 5.20 -4.81 18.25
CA LYS A 37 6.31 -3.89 18.49
C LYS A 37 6.04 -2.46 18.04
N MET A 38 5.30 -2.29 16.94
CA MET A 38 5.10 -0.98 16.31
C MET A 38 3.72 -0.37 16.61
N ALA A 39 2.79 -1.15 17.16
CA ALA A 39 1.42 -0.74 17.50
C ALA A 39 0.80 0.18 16.41
N PRO A 40 0.73 -0.28 15.15
CA PRO A 40 0.29 0.58 14.05
C PRO A 40 -1.15 1.05 14.31
N GLY A 41 -1.39 2.34 14.11
CA GLY A 41 -2.70 2.95 14.32
C GLY A 41 -3.81 2.26 13.50
N VAL A 42 -5.02 2.23 14.08
CA VAL A 42 -6.20 1.65 13.44
C VAL A 42 -6.47 2.36 12.12
N TYR A 43 -6.69 1.60 11.05
CA TYR A 43 -7.00 2.17 9.75
C TYR A 43 -8.39 2.82 9.77
N LYS A 44 -8.44 4.10 9.37
CA LYS A 44 -9.69 4.81 9.14
C LYS A 44 -9.97 4.87 7.65
N MET A 45 -11.11 4.30 7.25
CA MET A 45 -11.55 4.34 5.87
C MET A 45 -11.80 5.79 5.45
N PRO A 46 -11.34 6.23 4.26
CA PRO A 46 -11.64 7.55 3.75
C PRO A 46 -13.14 7.72 3.53
N SER A 47 -13.65 8.94 3.72
CA SER A 47 -15.04 9.26 3.41
C SER A 47 -15.34 9.15 1.91
N GLU A 48 -16.61 8.97 1.56
CA GLU A 48 -17.07 8.85 0.17
C GLU A 48 -16.64 10.03 -0.70
N ALA A 49 -16.70 11.25 -0.17
CA ALA A 49 -16.23 12.45 -0.86
C ALA A 49 -14.73 12.35 -1.24
N VAL A 50 -13.89 11.86 -0.34
CA VAL A 50 -12.45 11.68 -0.59
C VAL A 50 -12.21 10.58 -1.64
N MET A 51 -13.01 9.51 -1.60
CA MET A 51 -12.94 8.43 -2.61
C MET A 51 -13.32 8.95 -4.01
N LEU A 52 -14.40 9.72 -4.11
CA LEU A 52 -14.85 10.33 -5.36
C LEU A 52 -13.80 11.28 -5.95
N LEU A 53 -13.19 12.13 -5.11
CA LEU A 53 -12.12 13.03 -5.55
C LEU A 53 -10.89 12.25 -6.08
N LYS A 54 -10.50 11.16 -5.41
CA LYS A 54 -9.41 10.28 -5.88
C LYS A 54 -9.74 9.63 -7.22
N GLN A 55 -10.98 9.20 -7.42
CA GLN A 55 -11.43 8.60 -8.68
C GLN A 55 -11.35 9.62 -9.82
N LYS A 56 -11.89 10.84 -9.64
CA LYS A 56 -11.81 11.91 -10.64
C LYS A 56 -10.37 12.27 -10.99
N LYS A 57 -9.48 12.40 -9.98
CA LYS A 57 -8.05 12.64 -10.19
C LYS A 57 -7.38 11.55 -11.03
N THR A 58 -7.75 10.29 -10.80
CA THR A 58 -7.22 9.14 -11.54
C THR A 58 -7.63 9.18 -13.01
N ILE A 59 -8.90 9.48 -13.28
CA ILE A 59 -9.43 9.61 -14.65
C ILE A 59 -8.69 10.73 -15.41
N ILE A 60 -8.53 11.91 -14.79
CA ILE A 60 -7.80 13.03 -15.41
C ILE A 60 -6.36 12.63 -15.78
N ARG A 61 -5.66 11.92 -14.88
CA ARG A 61 -4.30 11.44 -15.15
C ARG A 61 -4.27 10.46 -16.34
N GLN A 62 -5.24 9.55 -16.40
CA GLN A 62 -5.34 8.57 -17.48
C GLN A 62 -5.61 9.25 -18.83
N LEU A 63 -6.55 10.20 -18.89
CA LEU A 63 -6.86 10.96 -20.10
C LEU A 63 -5.65 11.77 -20.60
N LYS A 64 -4.92 12.42 -19.69
CA LYS A 64 -3.67 13.12 -20.05
C LYS A 64 -2.64 12.16 -20.67
N LYS A 65 -2.46 10.98 -20.08
CA LYS A 65 -1.55 9.95 -20.61
C LYS A 65 -1.97 9.46 -22.00
N GLN A 66 -3.26 9.25 -22.21
CA GLN A 66 -3.82 8.85 -23.51
C GLN A 66 -3.61 9.94 -24.57
N LEU A 67 -3.88 11.21 -24.23
CA LEU A 67 -3.64 12.35 -25.12
C LEU A 67 -2.18 12.40 -25.58
N THR A 68 -1.23 12.27 -24.65
CA THR A 68 0.21 12.24 -24.99
C THR A 68 0.54 11.04 -25.88
N ALA A 69 0.04 9.86 -25.56
CA ALA A 69 0.25 8.67 -26.39
C ALA A 69 -0.28 8.85 -27.81
N SER A 70 -1.49 9.39 -27.98
CA SER A 70 -2.07 9.68 -29.30
C SER A 70 -1.30 10.73 -30.08
N LYS A 71 -0.68 11.72 -29.41
CA LYS A 71 0.19 12.72 -30.06
C LYS A 71 1.50 12.12 -30.55
N ASN A 72 2.09 11.17 -29.80
CA ASN A 72 3.36 10.54 -30.13
C ASN A 72 3.25 9.43 -31.20
N LEU A 73 2.02 9.04 -31.56
CA LEU A 73 1.73 8.04 -32.61
C LEU A 73 1.52 8.68 -34.00
N LYS A 74 1.51 10.02 -34.08
CA LYS A 74 1.59 10.78 -35.33
C LYS A 74 3.03 11.18 -35.57
#